data_AF-A0A4S2VNK0-F1
#
_entry.id   AF-A0A4S2VNK0-F1
#
_cell.length_a   1.000
_cell.length_b   1.000
_cell.length_c   1.000
_cell.angle_alpha   90.00
_cell.angle_beta   90.00
_cell.angle_gamma   90.00
#
_symmetry.space_group_name_H-M   'P 1'
#
loop_
_entity.id
_entity.type
_entity.pdbx_description
1 polymer ?
#
loop_
_entity_poly.entity_id
_entity_poly.type
_entity_poly.pdbx_seq_one_letter_code
_entity_poly.pdbx_strand_id
1 'polypeptide(L)'
;MESTARTGGWPRNSIEEVREWADRAGADVQEMEQIRVVALSRAEDRRLPAGLRKQWAKLSLQVNTRMHGDGPWDQARMAAQNFWLRTRMIEEFGPDPDDADWDADAIASGIVNAVVLTPQQARDLSVRWQDQPIEQIGYLRRVKNVTAPFGRLQHHLRPGPLHELALAWLSVRKVLP
;
A
#
# COMPACT_ATOMS: atom_id res chain seq x y z
N MET A 1 -6.90 -17.98 38.83
CA MET A 1 -7.57 -18.65 37.70
C MET A 1 -7.20 -17.88 36.45
N GLU A 2 -6.44 -18.53 35.59
CA GLU A 2 -5.54 -17.91 34.63
C GLU A 2 -6.25 -17.20 33.48
N SER A 3 -5.75 -15.99 33.21
CA SER A 3 -5.96 -15.21 32.00
C SER A 3 -5.36 -15.98 30.82
N THR A 4 -6.22 -16.48 29.92
CA THR A 4 -5.80 -17.02 28.63
C THR A 4 -5.49 -15.85 27.70
N ALA A 5 -4.23 -15.40 27.77
CA ALA A 5 -3.61 -14.62 26.71
C ALA A 5 -3.76 -15.38 25.39
N ARG A 6 -4.62 -14.87 24.49
CA ARG A 6 -4.70 -15.33 23.09
C ARG A 6 -3.43 -14.87 22.38
N THR A 7 -2.35 -15.62 22.53
CA THR A 7 -1.31 -15.70 21.51
C THR A 7 -1.90 -16.44 20.32
N GLY A 8 -2.66 -15.71 19.50
CA GLY A 8 -3.28 -16.22 18.28
C GLY A 8 -2.21 -16.58 17.25
N GLY A 9 -1.66 -17.78 17.35
CA GLY A 9 -0.96 -18.40 16.24
C GLY A 9 -1.94 -18.48 15.08
N TRP A 10 -1.67 -17.73 14.01
CA TRP A 10 -2.49 -17.76 12.81
C TRP A 10 -2.70 -19.21 12.38
N PRO A 11 -3.94 -19.68 12.21
CA PRO A 11 -4.18 -21.03 11.76
C PRO A 11 -3.46 -21.25 10.41
N ARG A 12 -3.09 -22.50 10.13
CA ARG A 12 -2.40 -22.90 8.88
C ARG A 12 -3.37 -22.84 7.69
N ASN A 13 -4.01 -21.70 7.48
CA ASN A 13 -5.00 -21.56 6.44
C ASN A 13 -4.31 -21.66 5.08
N SER A 14 -4.81 -22.53 4.21
CA SER A 14 -4.46 -22.51 2.79
C SER A 14 -4.97 -21.23 2.14
N ILE A 15 -4.50 -20.92 0.93
CA ILE A 15 -4.98 -19.72 0.23
C ILE A 15 -6.45 -19.88 -0.17
N GLU A 16 -6.89 -21.11 -0.45
CA GLU A 16 -8.27 -21.46 -0.75
C GLU A 16 -9.17 -21.20 0.46
N GLU A 17 -8.78 -21.63 1.66
CA GLU A 17 -9.56 -21.40 2.88
C GLU A 17 -9.71 -19.91 3.20
N VAL A 18 -8.68 -19.10 2.96
CA VAL A 18 -8.75 -17.64 3.17
C VAL A 18 -9.58 -16.96 2.08
N ARG A 19 -9.58 -17.47 0.84
CA ARG A 19 -10.48 -16.99 -0.22
C ARG A 19 -11.94 -17.28 0.12
N GLU A 20 -12.26 -18.50 0.53
CA GLU A 20 -13.61 -18.86 0.97
C GLU A 20 -14.05 -18.05 2.19
N TRP A 21 -13.12 -17.74 3.08
CA TRP A 21 -13.38 -16.81 4.18
C TRP A 21 -13.71 -15.41 3.66
N ALA A 22 -12.92 -14.88 2.71
CA ALA A 22 -13.16 -13.57 2.11
C ALA A 22 -14.51 -13.47 1.38
N ASP A 23 -14.93 -14.55 0.73
CA ASP A 23 -16.21 -14.55 0.02
C ASP A 23 -17.41 -14.66 0.98
N ARG A 24 -17.25 -15.32 2.13
CA ARG A 24 -18.29 -15.40 3.18
C ARG A 24 -18.39 -14.15 4.04
N ALA A 25 -17.28 -13.46 4.30
CA ALA A 25 -17.24 -12.26 5.13
C ALA A 25 -18.13 -11.11 4.58
N GLY A 26 -18.44 -11.13 3.27
CA GLY A 26 -19.36 -10.18 2.66
C GLY A 26 -18.89 -8.73 2.79
N ALA A 27 -19.60 -7.92 3.58
CA ALA A 27 -19.27 -6.51 3.83
C ALA A 27 -18.75 -6.23 5.25
N ASP A 28 -18.43 -7.27 6.05
CA ASP A 28 -17.85 -7.07 7.37
C ASP A 28 -16.43 -6.53 7.26
N VAL A 29 -16.26 -5.24 7.56
CA VAL A 29 -14.97 -4.53 7.47
C VAL A 29 -13.93 -5.09 8.44
N GLN A 30 -14.34 -5.51 9.64
CA GLN A 30 -13.42 -6.03 10.64
C GLN A 30 -12.89 -7.40 10.22
N GLU A 31 -13.78 -8.26 9.71
CA GLU A 31 -13.42 -9.57 9.20
C GLU A 31 -12.52 -9.46 7.96
N MET A 32 -12.86 -8.57 7.02
CA MET A 32 -12.03 -8.29 5.85
C MET A 32 -10.64 -7.76 6.22
N GLU A 33 -10.52 -6.93 7.26
CA GLU A 33 -9.21 -6.44 7.71
C GLU A 33 -8.36 -7.58 8.27
N GLN A 34 -8.96 -8.53 9.01
CA GLN A 34 -8.24 -9.72 9.47
C GLN A 34 -7.74 -10.58 8.31
N ILE A 35 -8.59 -10.79 7.31
CA ILE A 35 -8.26 -11.52 6.08
C ILE A 35 -7.10 -10.85 5.35
N ARG A 36 -7.16 -9.52 5.19
CA ARG A 36 -6.09 -8.73 4.56
C ARG A 36 -4.77 -8.90 5.32
N VAL A 37 -4.79 -8.85 6.65
CA VAL A 37 -3.59 -9.04 7.48
C VAL A 37 -2.99 -10.43 7.32
N VAL A 38 -3.83 -11.49 7.28
CA VAL A 38 -3.36 -12.86 7.01
C VAL A 38 -2.69 -12.94 5.64
N ALA A 39 -3.37 -12.44 4.61
CA ALA A 39 -2.88 -12.50 3.24
C ALA A 39 -1.58 -11.71 3.07
N LEU A 40 -1.49 -10.51 3.65
CA LEU A 40 -0.26 -9.71 3.68
C LEU A 40 0.88 -10.44 4.38
N SER A 41 0.63 -11.01 5.56
CA SER A 41 1.65 -11.75 6.31
C SER A 41 2.21 -12.93 5.51
N ARG A 42 1.34 -13.66 4.79
CA ARG A 42 1.75 -14.76 3.91
C ARG A 42 2.49 -14.28 2.67
N ALA A 43 2.11 -13.15 2.08
CA ALA A 43 2.84 -12.54 0.97
C ALA A 43 4.28 -12.18 1.34
N GLU A 44 4.51 -11.78 2.60
CA GLU A 44 5.84 -11.42 3.13
C GLU A 44 6.65 -12.62 3.66
N ASP A 45 6.06 -13.80 3.78
CA ASP A 45 6.75 -15.00 4.29
C ASP A 45 7.72 -15.56 3.24
N ARG A 46 9.01 -15.23 3.40
CA ARG A 46 10.11 -15.66 2.52
C ARG A 46 10.35 -17.17 2.48
N ARG A 47 9.71 -17.96 3.35
CA ARG A 47 9.77 -19.43 3.31
C ARG A 47 8.84 -20.01 2.25
N LEU A 48 7.86 -19.25 1.78
CA LEU A 48 6.93 -19.68 0.74
C LEU A 48 7.50 -19.47 -0.67
N PRO A 49 7.13 -20.30 -1.66
CA PRO A 49 7.51 -20.09 -3.05
C PRO A 49 7.00 -18.75 -3.60
N ALA A 50 7.77 -18.13 -4.50
CA ALA A 50 7.45 -16.82 -5.10
C ALA A 50 6.04 -16.75 -5.69
N GLY A 51 5.62 -17.77 -6.45
CA GLY A 51 4.28 -17.82 -7.03
C GLY A 51 3.16 -17.79 -5.98
N LEU A 52 3.33 -18.52 -4.87
CA LEU A 52 2.34 -18.53 -3.79
C LEU A 52 2.30 -17.19 -3.06
N ARG A 53 3.46 -16.56 -2.84
CA ARG A 53 3.55 -15.22 -2.23
C ARG A 53 2.86 -14.16 -3.10
N LYS A 54 3.02 -14.21 -4.42
CA LYS A 54 2.28 -13.35 -5.36
C LYS A 54 0.77 -13.58 -5.27
N GLN A 55 0.31 -14.83 -5.17
CA GLN A 55 -1.13 -15.10 -5.01
C GLN A 55 -1.70 -14.55 -3.69
N TRP A 56 -0.95 -14.68 -2.58
CA TRP A 56 -1.32 -14.06 -1.30
C TRP A 56 -1.35 -12.54 -1.38
N ALA A 57 -0.39 -11.93 -2.09
CA ALA A 57 -0.39 -10.50 -2.32
C ALA A 57 -1.65 -10.06 -3.09
N LYS A 58 -2.03 -10.76 -4.17
CA LYS A 58 -3.28 -10.49 -4.90
C LYS A 58 -4.51 -10.59 -4.01
N LEU A 59 -4.59 -11.62 -3.17
CA LEU A 59 -5.71 -11.77 -2.24
C LEU A 59 -5.79 -10.58 -1.27
N SER A 60 -4.64 -10.14 -0.74
CA SER A 60 -4.60 -8.93 0.10
C SER A 60 -5.08 -7.69 -0.66
N LEU A 61 -4.69 -7.50 -1.93
CA LEU A 61 -5.13 -6.37 -2.75
C LEU A 61 -6.65 -6.41 -3.01
N GLN A 62 -7.17 -7.59 -3.37
CA GLN A 62 -8.60 -7.81 -3.64
C GLN A 62 -9.47 -7.52 -2.41
N VAL A 63 -9.06 -8.04 -1.26
CA VAL A 63 -9.76 -7.80 0.02
C VAL A 63 -9.71 -6.31 0.38
N ASN A 64 -8.57 -5.67 0.17
CA ASN A 64 -8.42 -4.24 0.42
C ASN A 64 -9.33 -3.37 -0.48
N THR A 65 -9.55 -3.78 -1.73
CA THR A 65 -10.51 -3.11 -2.63
C THR A 65 -11.96 -3.25 -2.15
N ARG A 66 -12.33 -4.40 -1.56
CA ARG A 66 -13.69 -4.61 -1.02
C ARG A 66 -13.95 -3.76 0.23
N MET A 67 -12.90 -3.44 0.99
CA MET A 67 -12.96 -2.52 2.13
C MET A 67 -12.94 -1.06 1.68
N HIS A 68 -14.04 -0.60 1.07
CA HIS A 68 -14.23 0.82 0.83
C HIS A 68 -14.46 1.53 2.17
N GLY A 69 -13.47 2.30 2.62
CA GLY A 69 -13.69 3.24 3.71
C GLY A 69 -14.51 4.45 3.23
N ASP A 70 -15.45 4.90 4.04
CA ASP A 70 -16.32 6.03 3.71
C ASP A 70 -15.58 7.38 3.73
N GLY A 71 -14.43 7.44 4.42
CA GLY A 71 -13.62 8.65 4.57
C GLY A 71 -12.44 8.74 3.59
N PRO A 72 -12.07 9.95 3.12
CA PRO A 72 -10.83 10.18 2.35
C PRO A 72 -9.56 9.69 3.06
N TRP A 73 -9.58 9.64 4.39
CA TRP A 73 -8.48 9.11 5.21
C TRP A 73 -8.28 7.61 5.03
N ASP A 74 -9.36 6.84 5.08
CA ASP A 74 -9.32 5.40 4.93
C ASP A 74 -8.94 5.01 3.50
N GLN A 75 -9.50 5.72 2.51
CA GLN A 75 -9.16 5.50 1.10
C GLN A 75 -7.66 5.75 0.82
N ALA A 76 -7.11 6.86 1.34
CA ALA A 76 -5.68 7.15 1.17
C ALA A 76 -4.79 6.13 1.89
N ARG A 77 -5.20 5.66 3.08
CA ARG A 77 -4.49 4.61 3.82
C ARG A 77 -4.50 3.29 3.04
N MET A 78 -5.65 2.87 2.52
CA MET A 78 -5.77 1.65 1.73
C MET A 78 -4.95 1.72 0.44
N ALA A 79 -4.99 2.85 -0.27
CA ALA A 79 -4.18 3.08 -1.46
C ALA A 79 -2.67 2.98 -1.14
N ALA A 80 -2.22 3.65 -0.08
CA ALA A 80 -0.82 3.60 0.34
C ALA A 80 -0.35 2.16 0.67
N GLN A 81 -1.20 1.37 1.35
CA GLN A 81 -0.91 -0.04 1.65
C GLN A 81 -0.80 -0.88 0.37
N ASN A 82 -1.70 -0.68 -0.60
CA ASN A 82 -1.65 -1.37 -1.88
C ASN A 82 -0.37 -1.03 -2.66
N PHE A 83 0.00 0.26 -2.72
CA PHE A 83 1.23 0.68 -3.40
C PHE A 83 2.48 0.07 -2.74
N TRP A 84 2.55 0.08 -1.40
CA TRP A 84 3.66 -0.55 -0.68
C TRP A 84 3.79 -2.04 -0.95
N LEU A 85 2.68 -2.78 -0.89
CA LEU A 85 2.68 -4.21 -1.17
C LEU A 85 3.14 -4.50 -2.60
N ARG A 86 2.58 -3.80 -3.58
CA ARG A 86 2.94 -3.98 -5.01
C ARG A 86 4.39 -3.62 -5.28
N THR A 87 4.88 -2.49 -4.76
CA THR A 87 6.30 -2.12 -4.87
C THR A 87 7.22 -3.15 -4.22
N ARG A 88 6.84 -3.73 -3.07
CA ARG A 88 7.63 -4.79 -2.42
C ARG A 88 7.66 -6.08 -3.25
N MET A 89 6.54 -6.46 -3.88
CA MET A 89 6.52 -7.63 -4.77
C MET A 89 7.42 -7.42 -6.00
N ILE A 90 7.44 -6.21 -6.57
CA ILE A 90 8.37 -5.86 -7.66
C ILE A 90 9.82 -5.90 -7.19
N GLU A 91 10.13 -5.35 -6.02
CA GLU A 91 11.49 -5.35 -5.47
C GLU A 91 12.02 -6.78 -5.27
N GLU A 92 11.17 -7.68 -4.79
CA GLU A 92 11.59 -9.05 -4.49
C GLU A 92 11.57 -9.99 -5.70
N PHE A 93 10.69 -9.78 -6.67
CA PHE A 93 10.46 -10.73 -7.78
C PHE A 93 10.64 -10.13 -9.18
N GLY A 94 10.91 -8.83 -9.27
CA GLY A 94 10.89 -8.07 -10.51
C GLY A 94 9.48 -7.68 -10.96
N PRO A 95 9.39 -6.69 -11.88
CA PRO A 95 8.12 -6.35 -12.52
C PRO A 95 7.63 -7.49 -13.42
N ASP A 96 6.32 -7.54 -13.62
CA ASP A 96 5.66 -8.55 -14.46
C ASP A 96 4.83 -7.83 -15.54
N PRO A 97 5.26 -7.85 -16.82
CA PRO A 97 4.57 -7.10 -17.87
C PRO A 97 3.18 -7.67 -18.20
N ASP A 98 2.93 -8.94 -17.87
CA ASP A 98 1.65 -9.60 -18.15
C ASP A 98 0.64 -9.45 -17.01
N ASP A 99 1.06 -8.82 -15.90
CA ASP A 99 0.23 -8.65 -14.71
C ASP A 99 0.33 -7.20 -14.20
N ALA A 100 -0.73 -6.42 -14.48
CA ALA A 100 -0.80 -5.01 -14.12
C ALA A 100 -0.59 -4.77 -12.61
N ASP A 101 -0.87 -5.74 -11.73
CA ASP A 101 -0.58 -5.61 -10.29
C ASP A 101 0.93 -5.43 -10.03
N TRP A 102 1.80 -5.93 -10.90
CA TRP A 102 3.26 -5.87 -10.77
C TRP A 102 3.94 -5.03 -11.87
N ASP A 103 3.18 -4.15 -12.52
CA ASP A 103 3.72 -3.14 -13.43
C ASP A 103 4.16 -1.88 -12.64
N ALA A 104 5.45 -1.54 -12.74
CA ALA A 104 6.02 -0.39 -12.06
C ALA A 104 5.42 0.95 -12.52
N ASP A 105 5.15 1.10 -13.82
CA ASP A 105 4.59 2.34 -14.38
C ASP A 105 3.12 2.51 -13.97
N ALA A 106 2.37 1.41 -13.91
CA ALA A 106 0.99 1.40 -13.40
C ALA A 106 0.93 1.78 -11.91
N ILE A 107 1.86 1.29 -11.08
CA ILE A 107 1.94 1.66 -9.66
C ILE A 107 2.31 3.15 -9.53
N ALA A 108 3.33 3.61 -10.27
CA ALA A 108 3.76 5.01 -10.22
C ALA A 108 2.62 5.96 -10.61
N SER A 109 1.92 5.65 -11.70
CA SER A 109 0.74 6.41 -12.14
C SER A 109 -0.36 6.42 -11.09
N GLY A 110 -0.61 5.26 -10.44
CA GLY A 110 -1.54 5.16 -9.32
C GLY A 110 -1.18 6.08 -8.15
N ILE A 111 0.10 6.11 -7.77
CA ILE A 111 0.59 6.99 -6.69
C ILE A 111 0.36 8.46 -7.04
N VAL A 112 0.68 8.87 -8.28
CA VAL A 112 0.48 10.25 -8.76
C VAL A 112 -1.01 10.62 -8.73
N ASN A 113 -1.89 9.73 -9.19
CA ASN A 113 -3.33 9.99 -9.21
C ASN A 113 -3.95 10.01 -7.81
N ALA A 114 -3.31 9.37 -6.82
CA ALA A 114 -3.77 9.36 -5.44
C ALA A 114 -3.43 10.65 -4.65
N VAL A 115 -2.63 11.56 -5.22
CA VAL A 115 -2.27 12.84 -4.60
C VAL A 115 -2.78 14.00 -5.43
N VAL A 116 -3.52 14.92 -4.81
CA VAL A 116 -4.06 16.12 -5.52
C VAL A 116 -2.98 17.19 -5.69
N LEU A 117 -2.03 17.28 -4.76
CA LEU A 117 -0.95 18.25 -4.84
C LEU A 117 0.08 17.83 -5.88
N THR A 118 0.67 18.82 -6.56
CA THR A 118 1.95 18.62 -7.25
C THR A 118 3.12 18.62 -6.25
N PRO A 119 4.31 18.11 -6.62
CA PRO A 119 5.49 18.20 -5.76
C PRO A 119 5.80 19.64 -5.32
N GLN A 120 5.69 20.61 -6.24
CA GLN A 120 5.97 22.01 -5.92
C GLN A 120 4.98 22.57 -4.89
N GLN A 121 3.68 22.33 -5.08
CA GLN A 121 2.66 22.78 -4.13
C GLN A 121 2.85 22.14 -2.75
N ALA A 122 3.17 20.84 -2.69
CA ALA A 122 3.46 20.16 -1.44
C ALA A 122 4.70 20.71 -0.75
N ARG A 123 5.73 21.12 -1.51
CA ARG A 123 6.92 21.79 -0.99
C ARG A 123 6.58 23.15 -0.39
N ASP A 124 5.82 23.98 -1.10
CA ASP A 124 5.48 25.32 -0.64
C ASP A 124 4.67 25.27 0.66
N LEU A 125 3.72 24.34 0.76
CA LEU A 125 2.95 24.08 1.97
C LEU A 125 3.79 23.54 3.14
N SER A 126 4.95 22.94 2.86
CA SER A 126 5.81 22.33 3.87
C SER A 126 6.76 23.33 4.56
N VAL A 127 7.02 24.50 3.98
CA VAL A 127 8.01 25.49 4.49
C VAL A 127 7.72 25.92 5.92
N ARG A 128 6.44 25.93 6.33
CA ARG A 128 5.98 26.26 7.69
C ARG A 128 4.85 25.35 8.12
N TRP A 129 5.02 24.04 7.93
CA TRP A 129 3.94 23.09 8.21
C TRP A 129 3.48 23.14 9.68
N GLN A 130 4.34 23.50 10.62
CA GLN A 130 3.99 23.62 12.05
C GLN A 130 2.95 24.70 12.33
N ASP A 131 2.88 25.72 11.47
CA ASP A 131 1.93 26.84 11.60
C ASP A 131 0.62 26.56 10.85
N GLN A 132 0.49 25.42 10.17
CA GLN A 132 -0.69 25.05 9.42
C GLN A 132 -1.78 24.45 10.32
N PRO A 133 -3.07 24.53 9.92
CA PRO A 133 -4.15 23.79 10.59
C PRO A 133 -3.86 22.28 10.65
N ILE A 134 -4.35 21.61 11.69
CA ILE A 134 -4.08 20.19 11.93
C ILE A 134 -4.53 19.30 10.76
N GLU A 135 -5.63 19.67 10.09
CA GLU A 135 -6.15 18.99 8.91
C GLU A 135 -5.16 19.05 7.74
N GLN A 136 -4.50 20.20 7.58
CA GLN A 136 -3.50 20.42 6.54
C GLN A 136 -2.20 19.65 6.83
N ILE A 137 -1.75 19.63 8.09
CA ILE A 137 -0.62 18.79 8.52
C ILE A 137 -0.94 17.32 8.24
N GLY A 138 -2.14 16.88 8.61
CA GLY A 138 -2.64 15.54 8.35
C GLY A 138 -2.61 15.21 6.85
N TYR A 139 -3.03 16.14 6.00
CA TYR A 139 -2.98 15.97 4.55
C TYR A 139 -1.54 15.83 4.02
N LEU A 140 -0.61 16.67 4.46
CA LEU A 140 0.80 16.57 4.05
C LEU A 140 1.44 15.24 4.50
N ARG A 141 1.09 14.74 5.69
CA ARG A 141 1.50 13.39 6.13
C ARG A 141 0.92 12.28 5.25
N ARG A 142 -0.34 12.40 4.80
CA ARG A 142 -0.93 11.46 3.83
C ARG A 142 -0.15 11.46 2.53
N VAL A 143 0.15 12.63 1.97
CA VAL A 143 0.96 12.76 0.75
C VAL A 143 2.33 12.08 0.95
N LYS A 144 3.00 12.31 2.08
CA LYS A 144 4.29 11.68 2.38
C LYS A 144 4.23 10.15 2.46
N ASN A 145 3.14 9.60 2.98
CA ASN A 145 2.93 8.16 3.11
C ASN A 145 2.59 7.51 1.76
N VAL A 146 1.68 8.11 0.99
CA VAL A 146 1.27 7.63 -0.34
C VAL A 146 2.44 7.65 -1.32
N THR A 147 3.31 8.66 -1.25
CA THR A 147 4.47 8.81 -2.13
C THR A 147 5.71 8.04 -1.66
N ALA A 148 5.69 7.43 -0.47
CA ALA A 148 6.84 6.70 0.07
C ALA A 148 7.34 5.52 -0.79
N PRO A 149 6.47 4.74 -1.47
CA PRO A 149 6.90 3.62 -2.32
C PRO A 149 7.82 4.04 -3.47
N PHE A 150 7.80 5.31 -3.91
CA PHE A 150 8.73 5.81 -4.94
C PHE A 150 10.20 5.55 -4.60
N GLY A 151 10.56 5.46 -3.31
CA GLY A 151 11.95 5.29 -2.90
C GLY A 151 12.56 3.99 -3.39
N ARG A 152 11.72 2.96 -3.59
CA ARG A 152 12.11 1.67 -4.17
C ARG A 152 11.69 1.58 -5.63
N LEU A 153 10.47 2.03 -5.94
CA LEU A 153 9.89 1.93 -7.26
C LEU A 153 10.72 2.64 -8.34
N GLN A 154 11.39 3.76 -8.01
CA GLN A 154 12.21 4.52 -8.97
C GLN A 154 13.26 3.67 -9.70
N HIS A 155 13.77 2.60 -9.07
CA HIS A 155 14.79 1.73 -9.67
C HIS A 155 14.22 0.78 -10.74
N HIS A 156 12.90 0.70 -10.84
CA HIS A 156 12.18 -0.14 -11.79
C HIS A 156 11.44 0.68 -12.86
N LEU A 157 11.43 2.01 -12.74
CA LEU A 157 10.82 2.89 -13.74
C LEU A 157 11.78 3.11 -14.91
N ARG A 158 11.23 3.15 -16.11
CA ARG A 158 11.98 3.56 -17.30
C ARG A 158 12.26 5.07 -17.25
N PRO A 159 13.39 5.55 -17.79
CA PRO A 159 13.61 6.98 -17.95
C PRO A 159 12.45 7.65 -18.69
N GLY A 160 11.95 8.76 -18.13
CA GLY A 160 10.81 9.50 -18.67
C GLY A 160 10.05 10.30 -17.61
N PRO A 161 8.90 10.89 -17.97
CA PRO A 161 8.16 11.81 -17.11
C PRO A 161 7.75 11.21 -15.75
N LEU A 162 7.35 9.93 -15.72
CA LEU A 162 6.99 9.25 -14.46
C LEU A 162 8.20 9.05 -13.54
N HIS A 163 9.36 8.71 -14.10
CA HIS A 163 10.60 8.58 -13.34
C HIS A 163 11.04 9.94 -12.77
N GLU A 164 11.00 11.01 -13.58
CA GLU A 164 11.29 12.37 -13.11
C GLU A 164 10.32 12.83 -12.01
N LEU A 165 9.03 12.51 -12.15
CA LEU A 165 8.02 12.83 -11.15
C LEU A 165 8.24 12.07 -9.84
N ALA A 166 8.63 10.79 -9.92
CA ALA A 166 9.03 10.01 -8.75
C ALA A 166 10.21 10.66 -8.01
N LEU A 167 11.25 11.09 -8.74
CA LEU A 167 12.40 11.80 -8.16
C LEU A 167 12.01 13.12 -7.50
N ALA A 168 11.12 13.89 -8.15
CA ALA A 168 10.61 15.14 -7.60
C ALA A 168 9.87 14.91 -6.27
N TRP A 169 8.98 13.89 -6.22
CA TRP A 169 8.30 13.51 -4.98
C TRP A 169 9.27 13.07 -3.89
N LEU A 170 10.31 12.29 -4.22
CA LEU A 170 11.32 11.88 -3.27
C LEU A 170 12.12 13.04 -2.68
N SER A 171 12.38 14.08 -3.47
CA SER A 171 12.99 15.32 -2.99
C SER A 171 12.09 16.04 -1.98
N VAL A 172 10.80 16.21 -2.32
CA VAL A 172 9.82 16.94 -1.49
C VAL A 172 9.48 16.18 -0.21
N ARG A 173 9.42 14.85 -0.24
CA ARG A 173 9.14 14.03 0.96
C ARG A 173 10.07 14.30 2.14
N LYS A 174 11.31 14.75 1.88
CA LYS A 174 12.30 15.06 2.93
C LYS A 174 11.89 16.24 3.80
N VAL A 175 11.04 17.13 3.30
CA VAL A 175 10.58 18.34 4.00
C VAL A 175 9.12 18.25 4.45
N LEU A 176 8.39 17.21 4.04
CA LEU A 176 7.04 16.94 4.52
C LEU A 176 7.03 16.49 6.01
N PRO A 177 5.97 16.81 6.77
CA PRO A 177 5.79 16.46 8.20
C PRO A 177 5.63 14.96 8.51
#